data_AF-A0A1A7ZJC2-F1
#
_entry.id   AF-A0A1A7ZJC2-F1
#
_cell.length_a   1.000
_cell.length_b   1.000
_cell.length_c   1.000
_cell.angle_alpha   90.00
_cell.angle_beta   90.00
_cell.angle_gamma   90.00
#
_symmetry.space_group_name_H-M   'P 1'
#
loop_
_entity.id
_entity.type
_entity.pdbx_description
1 polymer ?
#
loop_
_entity_poly.entity_id
_entity_poly.type
_entity_poly.pdbx_seq_one_letter_code
_entity_poly.pdbx_strand_id
1 'polypeptide(L)'
;AFESYADYMDYTMSQRTSKTSFSIGFGVPGVFNFGFNFSEEKYKKSVRKIRRSSGNTNSFIRAKAELQLARYILKSEDLVLHPEFLQRLRSLPQVYVYGEYRQIYRDYGTHYITEATLGGDYEYTIIINKQKLEKTDYSLEDFKNCVQAGLNVGANIEGVYVSLGVKGGGCEGRLNEMGEDTKKGSAVEDFVAVVRGGSSESITALMSKKLPTPQLMRLWGEGVRFNPDFIQSTTRPLYELVTPREFTNDASLKRNLRRALSEYLAESSSCRCAPCHHNGEAVLKGSR
;
A
#
# COMPACT_ATOMS: atom_id res chain seq x y z
N ALA A 1 -15.85 -3.11 -8.06
CA ALA A 1 -15.91 -1.99 -9.02
C ALA A 1 -16.41 -0.78 -8.27
N PHE A 2 -16.00 0.42 -8.68
CA PHE A 2 -16.31 1.68 -8.01
C PHE A 2 -16.74 2.69 -9.07
N GLU A 3 -17.87 3.37 -8.82
CA GLU A 3 -18.43 4.34 -9.76
C GLU A 3 -17.71 5.70 -9.68
N SER A 4 -17.01 5.97 -8.60
CA SER A 4 -16.29 7.23 -8.41
C SER A 4 -14.93 7.01 -7.76
N TYR A 5 -14.07 8.02 -7.89
CA TYR A 5 -12.78 8.07 -7.20
C TYR A 5 -12.95 8.12 -5.67
N ALA A 6 -14.01 8.80 -5.19
CA ALA A 6 -14.30 8.90 -3.77
C ALA A 6 -14.59 7.51 -3.17
N ASP A 7 -15.45 6.71 -3.80
CA ASP A 7 -15.78 5.35 -3.35
C ASP A 7 -14.55 4.44 -3.40
N TYR A 8 -13.76 4.55 -4.48
CA TYR A 8 -12.51 3.81 -4.63
C TYR A 8 -11.53 4.14 -3.50
N MET A 9 -11.36 5.42 -3.19
CA MET A 9 -10.42 5.89 -2.18
C MET A 9 -10.88 5.54 -0.77
N ASP A 10 -12.15 5.74 -0.45
CA ASP A 10 -12.72 5.39 0.87
C ASP A 10 -12.52 3.90 1.18
N TYR A 11 -12.91 3.02 0.25
CA TYR A 11 -12.68 1.59 0.38
C TYR A 11 -11.20 1.23 0.50
N THR A 12 -10.35 1.84 -0.34
CA THR A 12 -8.92 1.54 -0.39
C THR A 12 -8.18 2.04 0.85
N MET A 13 -8.56 3.19 1.40
CA MET A 13 -8.02 3.70 2.66
C MET A 13 -8.45 2.83 3.84
N SER A 14 -9.74 2.51 3.93
CA SER A 14 -10.28 1.63 4.98
C SER A 14 -9.56 0.28 5.02
N GLN A 15 -9.43 -0.39 3.87
CA GLN A 15 -8.71 -1.66 3.77
C GLN A 15 -7.22 -1.56 4.13
N ARG A 16 -6.58 -0.42 3.88
CA ARG A 16 -5.17 -0.22 4.22
C ARG A 16 -5.00 0.01 5.71
N THR A 17 -5.85 0.85 6.28
CA THR A 17 -5.88 1.08 7.73
C THR A 17 -6.14 -0.23 8.48
N SER A 18 -6.98 -1.14 7.96
CA SER A 18 -7.19 -2.45 8.59
C SER A 18 -5.98 -3.40 8.51
N LYS A 19 -5.08 -3.22 7.53
CA LYS A 19 -3.85 -4.03 7.39
C LYS A 19 -2.74 -3.61 8.36
N THR A 20 -2.86 -2.43 8.97
CA THR A 20 -1.88 -1.94 9.94
C THR A 20 -2.55 -1.66 11.28
N SER A 21 -2.14 -2.39 12.30
CA SER A 21 -2.60 -2.15 13.66
C SER A 21 -1.52 -1.44 14.50
N PHE A 22 -1.97 -0.61 15.44
CA PHE A 22 -1.10 0.18 16.31
C PHE A 22 -1.49 -0.08 17.76
N SER A 23 -0.51 -0.35 18.63
CA SER A 23 -0.75 -0.27 20.06
C SER A 23 -0.81 1.21 20.48
N ILE A 24 -1.98 1.70 20.86
CA ILE A 24 -2.22 3.13 21.13
C ILE A 24 -1.41 3.61 22.34
N GLY A 25 -0.65 4.69 22.13
CA GLY A 25 -0.04 5.53 23.17
C GLY A 25 -0.12 7.04 22.90
N PHE A 26 -0.72 7.44 21.77
CA PHE A 26 -0.96 8.83 21.40
C PHE A 26 -2.22 9.02 20.53
N GLY A 27 -3.04 9.98 20.95
CA GLY A 27 -3.93 10.83 20.15
C GLY A 27 -4.65 10.27 18.93
N VAL A 28 -5.92 9.90 19.14
CA VAL A 28 -7.04 9.81 18.19
C VAL A 28 -6.83 8.92 16.94
N PRO A 29 -7.51 7.76 16.87
CA PRO A 29 -7.66 6.99 15.63
C PRO A 29 -8.24 7.90 14.53
N GLY A 30 -7.55 8.02 13.39
CA GLY A 30 -8.04 8.76 12.22
C GLY A 30 -7.42 10.13 11.93
N VAL A 31 -6.57 10.68 12.82
CA VAL A 31 -5.88 11.98 12.58
C VAL A 31 -4.47 11.80 11.99
N PHE A 32 -3.85 10.67 12.29
CA PHE A 32 -2.51 10.33 11.81
C PHE A 32 -2.58 9.07 10.96
N ASN A 33 -2.46 9.23 9.63
CA ASN A 33 -2.19 8.12 8.73
C ASN A 33 -0.75 7.68 8.93
N PHE A 34 -0.50 6.82 9.92
CA PHE A 34 0.78 6.15 10.12
C PHE A 34 0.98 5.08 9.04
N GLY A 35 1.12 5.52 7.80
CA GLY A 35 1.50 4.64 6.71
C GLY A 35 2.94 4.22 6.90
N PHE A 36 3.16 2.91 7.06
CA PHE A 36 4.40 2.28 6.67
C PHE A 36 4.87 2.88 5.35
N ASN A 37 6.03 3.54 5.40
CA ASN A 37 6.79 4.04 4.27
C ASN A 37 5.96 4.19 2.97
N PHE A 38 5.03 5.15 2.95
CA PHE A 38 4.54 5.73 1.69
C PHE A 38 5.67 6.39 0.88
N SER A 39 6.93 6.28 1.34
CA SER A 39 8.16 6.69 0.64
C SER A 39 8.55 5.77 -0.52
N GLU A 40 7.90 4.62 -0.73
CA GLU A 40 8.07 3.91 -2.00
C GLU A 40 7.64 4.83 -3.14
N GLU A 41 8.60 5.32 -3.92
CA GLU A 41 8.32 6.15 -5.10
C GLU A 41 7.28 5.50 -6.01
N LYS A 42 7.30 4.17 -6.08
CA LYS A 42 6.36 3.33 -6.83
C LYS A 42 4.93 3.58 -6.38
N TYR A 43 4.65 3.52 -5.08
CA TYR A 43 3.33 3.83 -4.52
C TYR A 43 2.92 5.29 -4.77
N LYS A 44 3.82 6.26 -4.55
CA LYS A 44 3.53 7.68 -4.82
C LYS A 44 3.17 7.90 -6.29
N LYS A 45 3.83 7.20 -7.22
CA LYS A 45 3.52 7.23 -8.65
C LYS A 45 2.13 6.67 -8.91
N SER A 46 1.79 5.52 -8.32
CA SER A 46 0.46 4.89 -8.44
C SER A 46 -0.67 5.79 -7.93
N VAL A 47 -0.55 6.35 -6.72
CA VAL A 47 -1.56 7.27 -6.18
C VAL A 47 -1.70 8.52 -7.06
N ARG A 48 -0.59 9.11 -7.52
CA ARG A 48 -0.65 10.26 -8.44
C ARG A 48 -1.37 9.93 -9.74
N LYS A 49 -1.11 8.74 -10.29
CA LYS A 49 -1.72 8.28 -11.53
C LYS A 49 -3.22 8.11 -11.37
N ILE A 50 -3.69 7.41 -10.32
CA ILE A 50 -5.11 7.27 -10.01
C ILE A 50 -5.77 8.63 -9.74
N ARG A 51 -5.09 9.53 -9.01
CA ARG A 51 -5.60 10.87 -8.70
C ARG A 51 -5.80 11.72 -9.95
N ARG A 52 -4.98 11.58 -11.01
CA ARG A 52 -5.20 12.29 -12.29
C ARG A 52 -6.55 11.92 -12.92
N SER A 53 -7.05 10.73 -12.61
CA SER A 53 -8.32 10.22 -13.08
C SER A 53 -9.47 10.45 -12.09
N SER A 54 -9.29 11.32 -11.09
CA SER A 54 -10.29 11.61 -10.03
C SER A 54 -11.54 12.37 -10.50
N GLY A 55 -11.59 12.81 -11.76
CA GLY A 55 -12.79 13.44 -12.31
C GLY A 55 -14.00 12.51 -12.33
N ASN A 56 -15.20 13.10 -12.41
CA ASN A 56 -16.47 12.36 -12.40
C ASN A 56 -16.71 11.49 -13.65
N THR A 57 -15.82 11.57 -14.64
CA THR A 57 -15.91 10.87 -15.92
C THR A 57 -15.38 9.44 -15.86
N ASN A 58 -14.79 9.01 -14.74
CA ASN A 58 -14.09 7.73 -14.65
C ASN A 58 -14.69 6.81 -13.58
N SER A 59 -14.71 5.52 -13.88
CA SER A 59 -15.01 4.42 -12.96
C SER A 59 -13.76 3.56 -12.77
N PHE A 60 -13.70 2.80 -11.67
CA PHE A 60 -12.50 2.05 -11.28
C PHE A 60 -12.81 0.59 -11.01
N ILE A 61 -11.95 -0.31 -11.48
CA ILE A 61 -11.97 -1.73 -11.11
C ILE A 61 -10.67 -2.05 -10.43
N ARG A 62 -10.73 -2.37 -9.14
CA ARG A 62 -9.57 -2.87 -8.37
C ARG A 62 -9.67 -4.37 -8.29
N ALA A 63 -8.56 -5.02 -8.60
CA ALA A 63 -8.38 -6.44 -8.47
C ALA A 63 -7.14 -6.69 -7.61
N LYS A 64 -7.19 -7.73 -6.77
CA LYS A 64 -6.15 -7.98 -5.77
C LYS A 64 -5.90 -9.47 -5.64
N ALA A 65 -4.63 -9.87 -5.63
CA ALA A 65 -4.18 -11.22 -5.30
C ALA A 65 -3.16 -11.13 -4.16
N GLU A 66 -3.37 -11.88 -3.10
CA GLU A 66 -2.51 -11.89 -1.91
C GLU A 66 -1.98 -13.30 -1.69
N LEU A 67 -0.67 -13.44 -1.52
CA LEU A 67 0.00 -14.70 -1.21
C LEU A 67 0.62 -14.58 0.18
N GLN A 68 0.12 -15.32 1.16
CA GLN A 68 0.68 -15.34 2.52
C GLN A 68 1.70 -16.46 2.63
N LEU A 69 2.92 -16.13 3.08
CA LEU A 69 4.04 -17.08 3.17
C LEU A 69 4.35 -17.46 4.62
N ALA A 70 4.44 -16.46 5.50
CA ALA A 70 4.87 -16.68 6.88
C ALA A 70 4.27 -15.64 7.84
N ARG A 71 4.26 -15.97 9.12
CA ARG A 71 3.92 -15.04 10.20
C ARG A 71 5.17 -14.78 11.04
N TYR A 72 5.47 -13.51 11.24
CA TYR A 72 6.54 -13.02 12.07
C TYR A 72 5.96 -12.50 13.39
N ILE A 73 6.58 -12.89 14.50
CA ILE A 73 6.24 -12.36 15.83
C ILE A 73 7.56 -12.06 16.54
N LEU A 74 7.72 -10.80 16.96
CA LEU A 74 8.88 -10.33 17.71
C LEU A 74 8.76 -10.77 19.17
N LYS A 75 9.89 -11.11 19.81
CA LYS A 75 9.93 -11.36 21.25
C LYS A 75 9.43 -10.15 22.03
N SER A 76 8.74 -10.40 23.15
CA SER A 76 8.18 -9.34 23.99
C SER A 76 9.21 -8.63 24.86
N GLU A 77 10.30 -9.33 25.21
CA GLU A 77 11.35 -8.86 26.12
C GLU A 77 12.74 -9.20 25.58
N ASP A 78 13.77 -8.64 26.21
CA ASP A 78 15.18 -8.90 25.91
C ASP A 78 15.57 -8.64 24.45
N LEU A 79 14.97 -7.61 23.88
CA LEU A 79 15.28 -7.15 22.53
C LEU A 79 16.67 -6.54 22.50
N VAL A 80 17.53 -7.12 21.66
CA VAL A 80 18.85 -6.57 21.38
C VAL A 80 18.71 -5.49 20.32
N LEU A 81 19.06 -4.25 20.68
CA LEU A 81 19.04 -3.13 19.74
C LEU A 81 20.22 -3.22 18.78
N HIS A 82 20.01 -2.80 17.53
CA HIS A 82 21.10 -2.68 16.57
C HIS A 82 22.18 -1.72 17.11
N PRO A 83 23.48 -2.05 17.02
CA PRO A 83 24.54 -1.27 17.66
C PRO A 83 24.53 0.22 17.28
N GLU A 84 24.31 0.54 16.01
CA GLU A 84 24.24 1.93 15.54
C GLU A 84 23.03 2.67 16.10
N PHE A 85 21.87 2.00 16.19
CA PHE A 85 20.66 2.59 16.75
C PHE A 85 20.83 2.87 18.25
N LEU A 86 21.40 1.91 18.98
CA LEU A 86 21.73 2.05 20.39
C LEU A 86 22.72 3.21 20.62
N GLN A 87 23.78 3.29 19.83
CA GLN A 87 24.76 4.37 19.90
C GLN A 87 24.11 5.72 19.62
N ARG A 88 23.26 5.80 18.60
CA ARG A 88 22.55 7.03 18.27
C ARG A 88 21.64 7.48 19.41
N LEU A 89 20.88 6.57 20.03
CA LEU A 89 20.06 6.89 21.20
C LEU A 89 20.89 7.38 22.39
N ARG A 90 22.06 6.77 22.65
CA ARG A 90 22.98 7.20 23.71
C ARG A 90 23.59 8.58 23.45
N SER A 91 23.72 8.98 22.19
CA SER A 91 24.27 10.29 21.80
C SER A 91 23.28 11.45 21.93
N LEU A 92 22.00 11.18 22.20
CA LEU A 92 20.98 12.23 22.29
C LEU A 92 21.20 13.12 23.53
N PRO A 93 21.01 14.44 23.40
CA PRO A 93 21.11 15.34 24.54
C PRO A 93 20.00 15.04 25.56
N GLN A 94 20.35 15.08 26.85
CA GLN A 94 19.39 14.92 27.94
C GLN A 94 18.37 16.08 27.96
N VAL A 95 18.84 17.29 27.69
CA VAL A 95 17.99 18.46 27.46
C VAL A 95 17.30 18.29 26.11
N TYR A 96 15.99 18.52 26.08
CA TYR A 96 15.19 18.32 24.88
C TYR A 96 15.60 19.31 23.76
N VAL A 97 16.11 18.76 22.66
CA VAL A 97 16.42 19.50 21.42
C VAL A 97 15.69 18.80 20.27
N TYR A 98 14.56 19.36 19.83
CA TYR A 98 13.71 18.68 18.86
C TYR A 98 14.44 18.23 17.58
N GLY A 99 15.38 19.03 17.06
CA GLY A 99 16.15 18.67 15.86
C GLY A 99 16.88 17.33 15.95
N GLU A 100 17.54 17.06 17.09
CA GLU A 100 18.27 15.81 17.33
C GLU A 100 17.32 14.61 17.43
N TYR A 101 16.21 14.77 18.15
CA TYR A 101 15.21 13.71 18.34
C TYR A 101 14.41 13.45 17.07
N ARG A 102 14.09 14.50 16.30
CA ARG A 102 13.47 14.41 14.98
C ARG A 102 14.30 13.56 14.03
N GLN A 103 15.62 13.68 14.11
CA GLN A 103 16.53 12.92 13.25
C GLN A 103 16.42 11.41 13.50
N ILE A 104 16.18 10.96 14.74
CA ILE A 104 15.90 9.56 15.05
C ILE A 104 14.73 9.03 14.21
N TYR A 105 13.63 9.78 14.14
CA TYR A 105 12.44 9.37 13.39
C TYR A 105 12.62 9.42 11.88
N ARG A 106 13.50 10.28 11.38
CA ARG A 106 13.86 10.34 9.97
C ARG A 106 14.72 9.14 9.55
N ASP A 107 15.65 8.73 10.41
CA ASP A 107 16.62 7.69 10.09
C ASP A 107 16.07 6.29 10.35
N TYR A 108 15.35 6.09 11.46
CA TYR A 108 14.89 4.77 11.92
C TYR A 108 13.37 4.56 11.81
N GLY A 109 12.63 5.58 11.40
CA GLY A 109 11.16 5.54 11.37
C GLY A 109 10.53 5.82 12.73
N THR A 110 9.20 5.82 12.80
CA THR A 110 8.45 6.19 14.02
C THR A 110 8.04 5.00 14.88
N HIS A 111 8.01 3.81 14.29
CA HIS A 111 7.51 2.59 14.89
C HIS A 111 8.38 1.41 14.48
N TYR A 112 8.33 0.35 15.29
CA TYR A 112 8.91 -0.95 14.95
C TYR A 112 7.81 -2.02 14.85
N ILE A 113 8.08 -3.06 14.08
CA ILE A 113 7.15 -4.16 13.83
C ILE A 113 7.23 -5.15 14.99
N THR A 114 6.10 -5.45 15.63
CA THR A 114 6.01 -6.52 16.64
C THR A 114 5.42 -7.79 16.08
N GLU A 115 4.58 -7.69 15.06
CA GLU A 115 4.02 -8.83 14.36
C GLU A 115 3.80 -8.45 12.91
N ALA A 116 3.99 -9.40 12.00
CA ALA A 116 3.63 -9.19 10.62
C ALA A 116 3.28 -10.50 9.90
N THR A 117 2.48 -10.35 8.86
CA THR A 117 2.32 -11.40 7.85
C THR A 117 3.23 -11.05 6.68
N LEU A 118 4.09 -11.99 6.31
CA LEU A 118 5.04 -11.90 5.20
C LEU A 118 4.47 -12.62 3.98
N GLY A 119 4.66 -12.06 2.80
CA GLY A 119 4.10 -12.61 1.58
C GLY A 119 4.27 -11.71 0.36
N GLY A 120 3.30 -11.78 -0.54
CA GLY A 120 3.21 -10.92 -1.71
C GLY A 120 1.81 -10.32 -1.85
N ASP A 121 1.74 -9.09 -2.35
CA ASP A 121 0.48 -8.41 -2.66
C ASP A 121 0.55 -7.88 -4.10
N TYR A 122 -0.39 -8.30 -4.94
CA TYR A 122 -0.56 -7.81 -6.31
C TYR A 122 -1.88 -7.07 -6.41
N GLU A 123 -1.81 -5.75 -6.59
CA GLU A 123 -2.97 -4.89 -6.82
C GLU A 123 -2.96 -4.37 -8.25
N TYR A 124 -4.08 -4.52 -8.95
CA TYR A 124 -4.28 -4.04 -10.30
C TYR A 124 -5.54 -3.19 -10.37
N THR A 125 -5.40 -1.91 -10.68
CA THR A 125 -6.51 -0.96 -10.84
C THR A 125 -6.66 -0.57 -12.29
N ILE A 126 -7.85 -0.79 -12.85
CA ILE A 126 -8.22 -0.37 -14.20
C ILE A 126 -9.08 0.89 -14.08
N ILE A 127 -8.75 1.89 -14.89
CA ILE A 127 -9.46 3.17 -14.97
C ILE A 127 -10.26 3.16 -16.27
N ILE A 128 -11.58 3.28 -16.15
CA ILE A 128 -12.53 3.17 -17.26
C ILE A 128 -13.21 4.53 -17.46
N ASN A 129 -13.19 5.01 -18.69
CA ASN A 129 -13.89 6.25 -19.05
C ASN A 129 -15.38 5.94 -19.26
N LYS A 130 -16.26 6.57 -18.46
CA LYS A 130 -17.71 6.35 -18.50
C LYS A 130 -18.33 6.66 -19.86
N GLN A 131 -17.93 7.77 -20.50
CA GLN A 131 -18.46 8.17 -21.82
C GLN A 131 -18.04 7.21 -22.93
N LYS A 132 -16.83 6.63 -22.83
CA LYS A 132 -16.40 5.59 -23.78
C LYS A 132 -17.11 4.27 -23.49
N LEU A 133 -17.30 3.92 -22.21
CA LEU A 133 -18.03 2.72 -21.80
C LEU A 133 -19.48 2.74 -22.32
N GLU A 134 -20.17 3.87 -22.23
CA GLU A 134 -21.53 4.07 -22.78
C GLU A 134 -21.62 3.86 -24.30
N LYS A 135 -20.51 4.03 -25.03
CA LYS A 135 -20.44 3.77 -26.47
C LYS A 135 -20.13 2.30 -26.80
N THR A 136 -19.90 1.48 -25.79
CA THR A 136 -19.69 0.03 -25.92
C THR A 136 -20.96 -0.72 -25.51
N ASP A 137 -21.05 -1.99 -25.91
CA ASP A 137 -22.15 -2.88 -25.52
C ASP A 137 -21.91 -3.51 -24.13
N TYR A 138 -21.04 -2.93 -23.30
CA TYR A 138 -20.54 -3.52 -22.05
C TYR A 138 -20.84 -2.64 -20.84
N SER A 139 -21.19 -3.28 -19.72
CA SER A 139 -21.35 -2.62 -18.42
C SER A 139 -20.04 -2.60 -17.60
N LEU A 140 -20.01 -1.82 -16.52
CA LEU A 140 -18.88 -1.87 -15.57
C LEU A 140 -18.76 -3.25 -14.89
N GLU A 141 -19.90 -3.89 -14.62
CA GLU A 141 -19.96 -5.22 -14.01
C GLU A 141 -19.44 -6.30 -14.98
N ASP A 142 -19.69 -6.16 -16.28
CA ASP A 142 -19.12 -7.00 -17.33
C ASP A 142 -17.59 -6.99 -17.32
N PHE A 143 -16.98 -5.81 -17.19
CA PHE A 143 -15.52 -5.68 -17.07
C PHE A 143 -15.02 -6.31 -15.77
N LYS A 144 -15.70 -6.06 -14.65
CA LYS A 144 -15.32 -6.64 -13.34
C LYS A 144 -15.32 -8.17 -13.40
N ASN A 145 -16.37 -8.77 -13.97
CA ASN A 145 -16.49 -10.22 -14.11
C ASN A 145 -15.38 -10.79 -15.01
N CYS A 146 -15.02 -10.10 -16.10
CA CYS A 146 -13.91 -10.52 -16.95
C CYS A 146 -12.55 -10.42 -16.27
N VAL A 147 -12.31 -9.37 -15.49
CA VAL A 147 -11.07 -9.20 -14.73
C VAL A 147 -10.96 -10.28 -13.65
N GLN A 148 -12.06 -10.57 -12.95
CA GLN A 148 -12.11 -11.64 -11.96
C GLN A 148 -11.84 -13.01 -12.60
N ALA A 149 -12.46 -13.31 -13.74
CA ALA A 149 -12.22 -14.56 -14.46
C ALA A 149 -10.76 -14.66 -14.94
N GLY A 150 -10.21 -13.60 -15.53
CA GLY A 150 -8.82 -13.56 -16.00
C GLY A 150 -7.80 -13.77 -14.87
N LEU A 151 -8.03 -13.15 -13.70
CA LEU A 151 -7.18 -13.36 -12.54
C LEU A 151 -7.35 -14.75 -11.91
N ASN A 152 -8.55 -15.30 -11.87
CA ASN A 152 -8.75 -16.66 -11.37
C ASN A 152 -8.03 -17.67 -12.26
N VAL A 153 -8.07 -17.50 -13.58
CA VAL A 153 -7.27 -18.31 -14.51
C VAL A 153 -5.78 -18.11 -14.25
N GLY A 154 -5.31 -16.87 -14.15
CA GLY A 154 -3.91 -16.55 -13.84
C GLY A 154 -3.44 -17.09 -12.49
N ALA A 155 -4.29 -17.14 -11.46
CA ALA A 155 -3.96 -17.64 -10.13
C ALA A 155 -4.07 -19.17 -10.02
N ASN A 156 -4.70 -19.83 -10.99
CA ASN A 156 -4.91 -21.27 -10.98
C ASN A 156 -3.66 -22.03 -11.45
N ILE A 157 -2.87 -22.50 -10.49
CA ILE A 157 -1.57 -23.16 -10.73
C ILE A 157 -1.73 -24.69 -10.92
N GLU A 158 -2.85 -25.29 -10.48
CA GLU A 158 -3.09 -26.74 -10.54
C GLU A 158 -3.82 -27.24 -11.80
N GLY A 159 -4.02 -26.39 -12.82
CA GLY A 159 -4.64 -26.82 -14.09
C GLY A 159 -6.14 -27.16 -14.01
N VAL A 160 -6.79 -26.94 -12.87
CA VAL A 160 -8.24 -27.11 -12.72
C VAL A 160 -8.93 -25.88 -13.27
N TYR A 161 -9.16 -25.80 -14.58
CA TYR A 161 -9.93 -24.70 -15.17
C TYR A 161 -11.27 -24.59 -14.45
N VAL A 162 -11.41 -23.58 -13.57
CA VAL A 162 -12.72 -23.23 -13.05
C VAL A 162 -13.49 -22.73 -14.26
N SER A 163 -14.38 -23.57 -14.76
CA SER A 163 -15.36 -23.23 -15.79
C SER A 163 -16.36 -22.25 -15.19
N LEU A 164 -15.89 -21.04 -14.88
CA LEU A 164 -16.76 -19.90 -14.69
C LEU A 164 -17.53 -19.75 -16.01
N GLY A 165 -18.85 -19.93 -15.94
CA GLY A 165 -19.80 -19.87 -17.06
C GLY A 165 -19.90 -18.50 -17.73
N VAL A 166 -18.77 -17.87 -18.01
CA VAL A 166 -18.66 -16.68 -18.82
C VAL A 166 -18.45 -17.17 -20.24
N LYS A 167 -19.43 -16.92 -21.11
CA LYS A 167 -19.39 -17.26 -22.55
C LYS A 167 -17.99 -16.96 -23.09
N GLY A 168 -17.21 -18.01 -23.38
CA GLY A 168 -15.74 -17.95 -23.53
C GLY A 168 -15.20 -16.97 -24.58
N GLY A 169 -16.02 -16.54 -25.55
CA GLY A 169 -15.62 -15.51 -26.52
C GLY A 169 -15.79 -14.06 -26.06
N GLY A 170 -16.54 -13.80 -24.98
CA GLY A 170 -16.90 -12.44 -24.56
C GLY A 170 -15.79 -11.70 -23.79
N CYS A 171 -15.04 -12.40 -22.93
CA CYS A 171 -13.97 -11.77 -22.16
C CYS A 171 -12.66 -11.62 -22.94
N GLU A 172 -12.38 -12.47 -23.93
CA GLU A 172 -11.16 -12.35 -24.72
C GLU A 172 -11.13 -11.01 -25.50
N GLY A 173 -12.26 -10.63 -26.13
CA GLY A 173 -12.42 -9.30 -26.72
C GLY A 173 -12.35 -8.14 -25.71
N ARG A 174 -12.96 -8.30 -24.52
CA ARG A 174 -12.96 -7.28 -23.45
C ARG A 174 -11.59 -7.10 -22.78
N LEU A 175 -10.79 -8.15 -22.71
CA LEU A 175 -9.40 -8.13 -22.23
C LEU A 175 -8.44 -7.62 -23.32
N ASN A 176 -8.77 -7.81 -24.60
CA ASN A 176 -8.03 -7.21 -25.71
C ASN A 176 -8.20 -5.68 -25.76
N GLU A 177 -9.34 -5.13 -25.34
CA GLU A 177 -9.52 -3.68 -25.09
C GLU A 177 -8.54 -3.15 -24.01
N MET A 178 -8.07 -4.01 -23.10
CA MET A 178 -7.01 -3.65 -22.15
C MET A 178 -5.62 -3.65 -22.80
N GLY A 179 -5.41 -4.18 -24.00
CA GLY A 179 -4.09 -4.40 -24.59
C GLY A 179 -3.79 -3.59 -25.85
N GLU A 180 -4.80 -3.30 -26.68
CA GLU A 180 -4.64 -2.77 -28.04
C GLU A 180 -5.59 -1.59 -28.33
N ASP A 181 -5.19 -0.68 -29.22
CA ASP A 181 -6.09 0.33 -29.78
C ASP A 181 -7.05 -0.37 -30.75
N THR A 182 -8.24 -0.70 -30.27
CA THR A 182 -9.30 -1.28 -31.10
C THR A 182 -9.88 -0.23 -32.03
N LYS A 183 -10.44 -0.66 -33.19
CA LYS A 183 -11.06 0.26 -34.17
C LYS A 183 -12.24 1.09 -33.60
N LYS A 184 -12.79 0.71 -32.45
CA LYS A 184 -13.85 1.43 -31.72
C LYS A 184 -13.32 2.31 -30.57
N GLY A 185 -12.02 2.24 -30.28
CA GLY A 185 -11.38 2.90 -29.14
C GLY A 185 -11.65 2.16 -27.83
N SER A 186 -10.62 2.07 -26.98
CA SER A 186 -10.75 1.39 -25.68
C SER A 186 -11.51 2.22 -24.64
N ALA A 187 -12.48 1.59 -23.98
CA ALA A 187 -13.13 2.13 -22.79
C ALA A 187 -12.17 2.22 -21.60
N VAL A 188 -11.09 1.42 -21.61
CA VAL A 188 -10.01 1.50 -20.62
C VAL A 188 -9.15 2.71 -20.95
N GLU A 189 -9.19 3.71 -20.07
CA GLU A 189 -8.40 4.92 -20.19
C GLU A 189 -6.96 4.68 -19.74
N ASP A 190 -6.80 3.96 -18.62
CA ASP A 190 -5.48 3.70 -18.04
C ASP A 190 -5.51 2.53 -17.04
N PHE A 191 -4.33 2.12 -16.56
CA PHE A 191 -4.17 1.09 -15.53
C PHE A 191 -3.06 1.44 -14.54
N VAL A 192 -3.14 0.88 -13.34
CA VAL A 192 -2.15 1.03 -12.28
C VAL A 192 -1.92 -0.32 -11.62
N ALA A 193 -0.70 -0.82 -11.70
CA ALA A 193 -0.26 -2.01 -11.00
C ALA A 193 0.63 -1.64 -9.81
N VAL A 194 0.40 -2.26 -8.66
CA VAL A 194 1.27 -2.19 -7.47
C VAL A 194 1.57 -3.62 -7.07
N VAL A 195 2.86 -3.97 -7.05
CA VAL A 195 3.32 -5.33 -6.76
C VAL A 195 4.30 -5.27 -5.60
N ARG A 196 4.04 -6.07 -4.55
CA ARG A 196 4.85 -6.20 -3.35
C ARG A 196 5.27 -7.66 -3.17
N GLY A 197 6.52 -7.87 -2.76
CA GLY A 197 7.15 -9.20 -2.74
C GLY A 197 7.40 -9.74 -4.15
N GLY A 198 8.40 -10.60 -4.30
CA GLY A 198 8.82 -11.14 -5.60
C GLY A 198 10.22 -10.71 -6.02
N SER A 199 10.72 -11.33 -7.10
CA SER A 199 11.96 -10.87 -7.75
C SER A 199 11.70 -9.60 -8.57
N SER A 200 12.74 -8.82 -8.82
CA SER A 200 12.64 -7.63 -9.68
C SER A 200 12.06 -7.95 -11.06
N GLU A 201 12.36 -9.13 -11.59
CA GLU A 201 11.86 -9.63 -12.87
C GLU A 201 10.36 -9.89 -12.84
N SER A 202 9.88 -10.65 -11.85
CA SER A 202 8.45 -10.97 -11.74
C SER A 202 7.61 -9.73 -11.43
N ILE A 203 8.11 -8.84 -10.58
CA ILE A 203 7.50 -7.53 -10.30
C ILE A 203 7.38 -6.71 -11.58
N THR A 204 8.45 -6.64 -12.39
CA THR A 204 8.44 -5.86 -13.64
C THR A 204 7.48 -6.44 -14.67
N ALA A 205 7.46 -7.76 -14.83
CA ALA A 205 6.56 -8.43 -15.75
C ALA A 205 5.08 -8.28 -15.34
N LEU A 206 4.78 -8.22 -14.05
CA LEU A 206 3.42 -7.96 -13.54
C LEU A 206 2.95 -6.51 -13.70
N MET A 207 3.86 -5.56 -13.92
CA MET A 207 3.53 -4.16 -14.23
C MET A 207 3.17 -3.96 -15.71
N SER A 208 2.37 -4.87 -16.28
CA SER A 208 1.94 -4.81 -17.67
C SER A 208 0.49 -4.35 -17.83
N LYS A 209 0.13 -3.90 -19.04
CA LYS A 209 -1.26 -3.54 -19.39
C LYS A 209 -2.19 -4.75 -19.44
N LYS A 210 -1.63 -5.97 -19.56
CA LYS A 210 -2.38 -7.23 -19.62
C LYS A 210 -2.51 -7.83 -18.24
N LEU A 211 -3.62 -8.55 -18.02
CA LEU A 211 -3.78 -9.37 -16.82
C LEU A 211 -2.72 -10.49 -16.79
N PRO A 212 -2.30 -10.92 -15.61
CA PRO A 212 -1.22 -11.88 -15.47
C PRO A 212 -1.64 -13.27 -15.93
N THR A 213 -0.72 -13.96 -16.61
CA THR A 213 -0.90 -15.36 -17.02
C THR A 213 -0.55 -16.31 -15.86
N PRO A 214 -0.99 -17.58 -15.93
CA PRO A 214 -0.62 -18.60 -14.94
C PRO A 214 0.90 -18.73 -14.73
N GLN A 215 1.66 -18.68 -15.82
CA GLN A 215 3.11 -18.78 -15.78
C GLN A 215 3.73 -17.58 -15.04
N LEU A 216 3.20 -16.38 -15.28
CA LEU A 216 3.67 -15.17 -14.62
C LEU A 216 3.31 -15.14 -13.13
N MET A 217 2.10 -15.57 -12.76
CA MET A 217 1.71 -15.68 -11.35
C MET A 217 2.55 -16.72 -10.60
N ARG A 218 2.89 -17.85 -11.25
CA ARG A 218 3.82 -18.83 -10.68
C ARG A 218 5.21 -18.25 -10.48
N LEU A 219 5.76 -17.56 -11.48
CA LEU A 219 7.05 -16.89 -11.38
C LEU A 219 7.07 -15.86 -10.23
N TRP A 220 5.97 -15.11 -10.07
CA TRP A 220 5.83 -14.19 -8.95
C TRP A 220 5.78 -14.92 -7.60
N GLY A 221 4.99 -15.98 -7.48
CA GLY A 221 4.90 -16.78 -6.26
C GLY A 221 6.24 -17.42 -5.85
N GLU A 222 6.99 -17.95 -6.81
CA GLU A 222 8.36 -18.44 -6.58
C GLU A 222 9.29 -17.32 -6.12
N GLY A 223 9.18 -16.12 -6.71
CA GLY A 223 9.93 -14.95 -6.28
C GLY A 223 9.58 -14.52 -4.85
N VAL A 224 8.30 -14.52 -4.48
CA VAL A 224 7.81 -14.14 -3.14
C VAL A 224 8.37 -15.07 -2.08
N ARG A 225 8.53 -16.36 -2.40
CA ARG A 225 9.12 -17.34 -1.47
C ARG A 225 10.52 -16.92 -0.97
N PHE A 226 11.33 -16.32 -1.85
CA PHE A 226 12.69 -15.90 -1.53
C PHE A 226 12.80 -14.43 -1.13
N ASN A 227 11.88 -13.59 -1.61
CA ASN A 227 11.86 -12.15 -1.35
C ASN A 227 10.43 -11.71 -0.96
N PRO A 228 9.93 -12.10 0.23
CA PRO A 228 8.62 -11.67 0.70
C PRO A 228 8.66 -10.21 1.17
N ASP A 229 7.49 -9.58 1.21
CA ASP A 229 7.28 -8.24 1.78
C ASP A 229 6.23 -8.32 2.90
N PHE A 230 6.13 -7.27 3.72
CA PHE A 230 5.14 -7.14 4.77
C PHE A 230 3.77 -6.79 4.17
N ILE A 231 2.84 -7.75 4.19
CA ILE A 231 1.48 -7.57 3.66
C ILE A 231 0.49 -7.07 4.72
N GLN A 232 0.76 -7.36 5.99
CA GLN A 232 0.03 -6.89 7.18
C GLN A 232 1.02 -6.76 8.34
N SER A 233 0.79 -5.80 9.23
CA SER A 233 1.72 -5.53 10.33
C SER A 233 1.06 -4.91 11.55
N THR A 234 1.57 -5.29 12.72
CA THR A 234 1.28 -4.69 14.01
C THR A 234 2.52 -3.96 14.48
N THR A 235 2.34 -2.72 14.93
CA THR A 235 3.45 -1.86 15.32
C THR A 235 3.33 -1.28 16.71
N ARG A 236 4.50 -0.93 17.27
CA ARG A 236 4.63 -0.15 18.50
C ARG A 236 5.51 1.06 18.28
N PRO A 237 5.28 2.17 19.02
CA PRO A 237 6.11 3.36 18.91
C PRO A 237 7.58 3.07 19.22
N LEU A 238 8.49 3.66 18.45
CA LEU A 238 9.93 3.39 18.57
C LEU A 238 10.48 3.70 19.97
N TYR A 239 9.91 4.67 20.67
CA TYR A 239 10.33 5.03 22.04
C TYR A 239 10.08 3.91 23.07
N GLU A 240 9.26 2.90 22.75
CA GLU A 240 9.08 1.71 23.61
C GLU A 240 10.32 0.81 23.66
N LEU A 241 11.24 0.95 22.70
CA LEU A 241 12.52 0.23 22.72
C LEU A 241 13.53 0.78 23.74
N VAL A 242 13.25 1.96 24.33
CA VAL A 242 14.07 2.53 25.40
C VAL A 242 13.70 1.86 26.71
N THR A 243 14.62 1.03 27.22
CA THR A 243 14.45 0.26 28.46
C THR A 243 15.50 0.64 29.50
N PRO A 244 15.21 0.48 30.80
CA PRO A 244 16.16 0.76 31.88
C PRO A 244 17.39 -0.16 31.87
N ARG A 245 17.36 -1.26 31.10
CA ARG A 245 18.51 -2.16 30.95
C ARG A 245 19.62 -1.54 30.10
N GLU A 246 19.25 -0.78 29.07
CA GLU A 246 20.19 -0.20 28.11
C GLU A 246 20.52 1.28 28.40
N PHE A 247 19.67 1.95 29.18
CA PHE A 247 19.72 3.39 29.42
C PHE A 247 19.50 3.73 30.89
N THR A 248 20.45 4.43 31.51
CA THR A 248 20.35 4.89 32.91
C THR A 248 19.33 6.01 33.10
N ASN A 249 19.06 6.81 32.06
CA ASN A 249 18.09 7.90 32.05
C ASN A 249 16.88 7.58 31.17
N ASP A 250 16.47 6.31 31.12
CA ASP A 250 15.41 5.78 30.25
C ASP A 250 14.11 6.59 30.35
N ALA A 251 13.67 6.94 31.55
CA ALA A 251 12.43 7.68 31.76
C ALA A 251 12.44 9.07 31.08
N SER A 252 13.55 9.81 31.20
CA SER A 252 13.71 11.13 30.58
C SER A 252 13.83 11.00 29.06
N LEU A 253 14.64 10.05 28.59
CA LEU A 253 14.84 9.79 27.17
C LEU A 253 13.53 9.37 26.48
N LYS A 254 12.78 8.44 27.10
CA LYS A 254 11.48 7.98 26.63
C LYS A 254 10.48 9.13 26.57
N ARG A 255 10.41 9.99 27.59
CA ARG A 255 9.56 11.20 27.60
C ARG A 255 9.91 12.16 26.47
N ASN A 256 11.20 12.42 26.25
CA ASN A 256 11.66 13.33 25.21
C ASN A 256 11.39 12.78 23.80
N LEU A 257 11.66 11.49 23.56
CA LEU A 257 11.29 10.82 22.31
C LEU A 257 9.78 10.87 22.10
N ARG A 258 9.00 10.53 23.13
CA ARG A 258 7.54 10.59 23.12
C ARG A 258 7.04 11.99 22.69
N ARG A 259 7.61 13.06 23.24
CA ARG A 259 7.31 14.44 22.85
C ARG A 259 7.70 14.74 21.39
N ALA A 260 8.92 14.39 21.00
CA ALA A 260 9.41 14.61 19.64
C ALA A 260 8.57 13.86 18.60
N LEU A 261 8.05 12.67 18.93
CA LEU A 261 7.15 11.94 18.04
C LEU A 261 5.88 12.76 17.77
N SER A 262 5.26 13.33 18.80
CA SER A 262 4.08 14.18 18.63
C SER A 262 4.36 15.39 17.73
N GLU A 263 5.48 16.07 17.97
CA GLU A 263 5.90 17.22 17.17
C GLU A 263 6.19 16.80 15.71
N TYR A 264 6.89 15.68 15.49
CA TYR A 264 7.21 15.13 14.17
C TYR A 264 5.98 14.77 13.35
N LEU A 265 4.98 14.17 13.98
CA LEU A 265 3.73 13.82 13.33
C LEU A 265 2.87 15.05 13.03
N ALA A 266 2.86 16.03 13.94
CA ALA A 266 2.20 17.31 13.68
C ALA A 266 2.85 18.06 12.51
N GLU A 267 4.18 18.03 12.38
CA GLU A 267 4.89 18.66 11.25
C GLU A 267 4.48 18.10 9.89
N SER A 268 4.26 16.78 9.84
CA SER A 268 3.97 16.00 8.65
C SER A 268 2.47 15.84 8.38
N SER A 269 1.62 16.40 9.24
CA SER A 269 0.17 16.26 9.15
C SER A 269 -0.41 17.07 7.97
N SER A 270 -1.22 16.41 7.15
CA SER A 270 -2.01 17.06 6.10
C SER A 270 -3.03 18.08 6.61
N CYS A 271 -3.36 18.08 7.91
CA CYS A 271 -4.25 19.09 8.52
C CYS A 271 -3.67 20.51 8.45
N ARG A 272 -2.37 20.65 8.13
CA ARG A 272 -1.72 21.95 7.90
C ARG A 272 -2.02 22.52 6.51
N CYS A 273 -2.54 21.71 5.60
CA CYS A 273 -2.89 22.15 4.25
C CYS A 273 -4.24 22.86 4.27
N ALA A 274 -4.43 23.82 3.35
CA ALA A 274 -5.75 24.38 3.11
C ALA A 274 -6.71 23.29 2.59
N PRO A 275 -8.02 23.37 2.90
CA PRO A 275 -9.01 22.44 2.35
C PRO A 275 -9.00 22.47 0.82
N CYS A 276 -9.12 21.30 0.20
CA CYS A 276 -9.25 21.21 -1.25
C CYS A 276 -10.73 21.33 -1.67
N HIS A 277 -10.98 21.93 -2.83
CA HIS A 277 -12.32 21.94 -3.44
C HIS A 277 -12.73 20.55 -3.94
N HIS A 278 -14.03 20.34 -4.17
CA HIS A 278 -14.60 19.13 -4.78
C HIS A 278 -14.22 17.82 -4.08
N ASN A 279 -14.28 17.78 -2.75
CA ASN A 279 -13.90 16.61 -1.93
C ASN A 279 -12.46 16.13 -2.17
N GLY A 280 -11.57 17.04 -2.57
CA GLY A 280 -10.15 16.72 -2.67
C GLY A 280 -9.55 16.40 -1.31
N GLU A 281 -8.71 15.36 -1.25
CA GLU A 281 -7.94 15.05 -0.06
C GLU A 281 -6.60 15.81 -0.06
N ALA A 282 -6.34 16.56 1.00
CA ALA A 282 -5.10 17.31 1.15
C ALA A 282 -3.94 16.39 1.58
N VAL A 283 -2.77 16.56 0.96
CA VAL A 283 -1.58 15.74 1.24
C VAL A 283 -0.36 16.65 1.35
N LEU A 284 0.34 16.61 2.49
CA LEU A 284 1.58 17.36 2.70
C LEU A 284 2.79 16.61 2.11
N LYS A 285 3.59 17.28 1.28
CA LYS A 285 4.84 16.82 0.70
C LYS A 285 5.97 17.81 0.99
N GLY A 286 6.78 17.48 1.99
CA GLY A 286 7.87 18.35 2.42
C GLY A 286 7.29 19.60 3.08
N SER A 287 7.34 20.74 2.40
CA SER A 287 6.78 22.02 2.86
C SER A 287 5.58 22.51 2.06
N ARG A 288 5.00 21.67 1.19
CA ARG A 288 3.89 22.02 0.29
C ARG A 288 2.77 21.00 0.35
#